data_AF-A0A6J4EBZ4-F1
#
_entry.id   AF-A0A6J4EBZ4-F1
#
_cell.length_a   1.000
_cell.length_b   1.000
_cell.length_c   1.000
_cell.angle_alpha   90.00
_cell.angle_beta   90.00
_cell.angle_gamma   90.00
#
_symmetry.space_group_name_H-M   'P 1'
#
loop_
_entity.id
_entity.type
_entity.pdbx_description
1 polymer ?
#
loop_
_entity_poly.entity_id
_entity_poly.type
_entity_poly.pdbx_seq_one_letter_code
_entity_poly.pdbx_strand_id
1 'polypeptide(L)'
;MMDSQLKQWRNDKKHLPEFMRDFHNCKDLFKGISEYIVCDDDHPANQVNWRQAHCYTIDVFLWFMAEHGFTLQRSRARQNFSDLDALLAELNRLRREAFTSAMLAHIQAK
;
A
#
# COMPACT_ATOMS: atom_id res chain seq x y z
N MET A 1 -4.29 20.26 23.04
CA MET A 1 -2.84 19.99 23.02
C MET A 1 -2.68 18.48 22.96
N MET A 2 -2.16 17.95 21.86
CA MET A 2 -1.98 16.50 21.71
C MET A 2 -0.88 16.04 22.68
N ASP A 3 -1.14 14.97 23.43
CA ASP A 3 -0.17 14.38 24.35
C ASP A 3 1.14 14.04 23.61
N SER A 4 2.29 14.45 24.17
CA SER A 4 3.59 14.31 23.52
C SER A 4 3.97 12.85 23.33
N GLN A 5 3.53 11.96 24.23
CA GLN A 5 3.76 10.52 24.13
C GLN A 5 2.93 9.91 22.99
N LEU A 6 1.65 10.26 22.89
CA LEU A 6 0.78 9.82 21.78
C LEU A 6 1.34 10.27 20.42
N LYS A 7 1.78 11.54 20.33
CA LYS A 7 2.39 12.07 19.10
C LYS A 7 3.62 11.28 18.69
N GLN A 8 4.51 10.95 19.64
CA GLN A 8 5.69 10.14 19.36
C GLN A 8 5.30 8.72 18.93
N TRP A 9 4.39 8.07 19.66
CA TRP A 9 3.92 6.72 19.33
C TRP A 9 3.33 6.64 17.91
N ARG A 10 2.57 7.67 17.50
CA ARG A 10 2.02 7.79 16.15
C ARG A 10 3.11 8.03 15.10
N ASN A 11 4.07 8.91 15.38
CA ASN A 11 5.20 9.18 14.49
C ASN A 11 6.10 7.96 14.30
N ASP A 12 6.24 7.11 15.33
CA ASP A 12 6.88 5.79 15.26
C ASP A 12 6.06 4.76 14.44
N LYS A 13 4.90 5.15 13.91
CA LYS A 13 3.97 4.31 13.13
C LYS A 13 3.54 3.04 13.88
N LYS A 14 3.48 3.09 15.22
CA LYS A 14 3.13 1.91 16.04
C LYS A 14 1.69 1.43 15.88
N HIS A 15 0.82 2.24 15.26
CA HIS A 15 -0.53 1.87 14.86
C HIS A 15 -0.59 1.00 13.60
N LEU A 16 0.52 0.83 12.89
CA LEU A 16 0.63 0.00 11.69
C LEU A 16 1.32 -1.34 12.01
N PRO A 17 1.02 -2.40 11.23
CA PRO A 17 1.82 -3.61 11.17
C PRO A 17 3.28 -3.29 10.85
N GLU A 18 4.21 -4.10 11.36
CA GLU A 18 5.65 -3.86 11.24
C GLU A 18 6.11 -3.64 9.79
N PHE A 19 5.65 -4.47 8.85
CA PHE A 19 6.03 -4.34 7.44
C PHE A 19 5.61 -3.00 6.83
N MET A 20 4.49 -2.40 7.28
CA MET A 20 3.99 -1.11 6.79
C MET A 20 4.69 0.10 7.43
N ARG A 21 5.51 -0.10 8.47
CA ARG A 21 6.27 1.03 9.05
C ARG A 21 7.36 1.52 8.09
N ASP A 22 7.86 0.61 7.25
CA ASP A 22 8.76 0.92 6.15
C ASP A 22 7.99 1.59 4.98
N PHE A 23 8.53 2.71 4.49
CA PHE A 23 7.92 3.49 3.43
C PHE A 23 7.95 2.80 2.06
N HIS A 24 9.03 2.06 1.75
CA HIS A 24 9.15 1.32 0.50
C HIS A 24 8.12 0.19 0.44
N ASN A 25 7.91 -0.52 1.55
CA ASN A 25 6.87 -1.55 1.64
C ASN A 25 5.46 -0.97 1.48
N CYS A 26 5.16 0.17 2.09
CA CYS A 26 3.88 0.85 1.87
C CYS A 26 3.70 1.23 0.39
N LYS A 27 4.72 1.82 -0.23
CA LYS A 27 4.67 2.18 -1.66
C LYS A 27 4.38 0.96 -2.54
N ASP A 28 5.04 -0.17 -2.30
CA ASP A 28 4.85 -1.39 -3.08
C ASP A 28 3.47 -2.01 -2.85
N LEU A 29 2.96 -1.96 -1.61
CA LEU A 29 1.60 -2.37 -1.28
C LEU A 29 0.56 -1.57 -2.08
N PHE A 30 0.62 -0.23 -2.05
CA PHE A 30 -0.40 0.60 -2.71
C PHE A 30 -0.34 0.51 -4.23
N LYS A 31 0.84 0.32 -4.83
CA LYS A 31 0.93 -0.02 -6.24
C LYS A 31 0.31 -1.39 -6.54
N GLY A 32 0.61 -2.38 -5.69
CA GLY A 32 0.02 -3.71 -5.79
C GLY A 32 -1.51 -3.68 -5.72
N ILE A 33 -2.08 -2.88 -4.81
CA ILE A 33 -3.53 -2.65 -4.72
C ILE A 33 -4.07 -2.10 -6.03
N SER A 34 -3.45 -1.04 -6.59
CA SER A 34 -3.93 -0.43 -7.85
C SER A 34 -3.85 -1.34 -9.08
N GLU A 35 -3.03 -2.40 -9.02
CA GLU A 35 -2.87 -3.36 -10.11
C GLU A 35 -3.74 -4.61 -9.91
N TYR A 36 -3.95 -5.02 -8.66
CA TYR A 36 -4.65 -6.25 -8.31
C TYR A 36 -6.16 -6.06 -8.15
N ILE A 37 -6.59 -4.93 -7.58
CA ILE A 37 -8.01 -4.64 -7.38
C ILE A 37 -8.55 -3.97 -8.65
N VAL A 38 -9.41 -4.69 -9.37
CA VAL A 38 -10.16 -4.16 -10.50
C VAL A 38 -11.54 -3.75 -10.00
N CYS A 39 -11.86 -2.46 -10.11
CA CYS A 39 -13.18 -1.93 -9.81
C CYS A 39 -14.02 -1.84 -11.08
N ASP A 40 -15.34 -1.75 -10.93
CA ASP A 40 -16.24 -1.39 -12.03
C ASP A 40 -15.84 -0.03 -12.63
N ASP A 41 -16.12 0.18 -13.92
CA ASP A 41 -15.60 1.32 -14.68
C ASP A 41 -15.95 2.69 -14.06
N ASP A 42 -17.15 2.84 -13.50
CA ASP A 42 -17.66 4.07 -12.91
C ASP A 42 -17.32 4.22 -11.42
N HIS A 43 -16.59 3.28 -10.83
CA HIS A 43 -16.24 3.33 -9.42
C HIS A 43 -15.33 4.54 -9.12
N PRO A 44 -15.65 5.40 -8.13
CA PRO A 44 -14.86 6.60 -7.82
C PRO A 44 -13.38 6.34 -7.53
N ALA A 45 -13.04 5.14 -7.04
CA ALA A 45 -11.66 4.73 -6.82
C ALA A 45 -10.79 4.75 -8.10
N ASN A 46 -11.37 4.61 -9.29
CA ASN A 46 -10.63 4.67 -10.56
C ASN A 46 -10.03 6.06 -10.83
N GLN A 47 -10.52 7.10 -10.14
CA GLN A 47 -9.99 8.47 -10.24
C GLN A 47 -8.81 8.72 -9.30
N VAL A 48 -8.49 7.76 -8.43
CA VAL A 48 -7.47 7.90 -7.39
C VAL A 48 -6.24 7.09 -7.78
N ASN A 49 -5.11 7.76 -8.00
CA ASN A 49 -3.86 7.03 -8.25
C ASN A 49 -3.28 6.44 -6.94
N TRP A 50 -2.40 5.46 -7.06
CA TRP A 50 -1.81 4.76 -5.90
C TRP A 50 -1.13 5.71 -4.91
N ARG A 51 -0.57 6.84 -5.36
CA ARG A 51 0.10 7.81 -4.47
C ARG A 51 -0.92 8.57 -3.64
N GLN A 52 -2.00 9.04 -4.25
CA GLN A 52 -3.10 9.71 -3.54
C GLN A 52 -3.73 8.75 -2.53
N ALA A 53 -4.01 7.50 -2.94
CA ALA A 53 -4.54 6.47 -2.06
C ALA A 53 -3.61 6.19 -0.87
N HIS A 54 -2.31 6.07 -1.12
CA HIS A 54 -1.29 5.87 -0.07
C HIS A 54 -1.29 7.00 0.95
N CYS A 55 -1.10 8.25 0.51
CA CYS A 55 -1.02 9.41 1.40
C CYS A 55 -2.31 9.58 2.21
N TYR A 56 -3.48 9.47 1.57
CA TYR A 56 -4.74 9.60 2.29
C TYR A 56 -4.94 8.47 3.31
N THR A 57 -4.68 7.22 2.92
CA THR A 57 -4.93 6.08 3.82
C THR A 57 -3.99 6.10 5.03
N ILE A 58 -2.68 6.33 4.82
CA ILE A 58 -1.69 6.25 5.89
C ILE A 58 -1.66 7.55 6.71
N ASP A 59 -1.51 8.69 6.05
CA ASP A 59 -1.22 9.97 6.72
C ASP A 59 -2.49 10.72 7.15
N VAL A 60 -3.67 10.32 6.65
CA VAL A 60 -4.94 10.96 7.03
C VAL A 60 -5.82 9.97 7.80
N PHE A 61 -6.30 8.92 7.14
CA PHE A 61 -7.27 8.01 7.73
C PHE A 61 -6.68 7.23 8.91
N LEU A 62 -5.61 6.48 8.70
CA LEU A 62 -5.02 5.66 9.76
C LEU A 62 -4.39 6.50 10.86
N TRP A 63 -3.82 7.67 10.54
CA TRP A 63 -3.40 8.62 11.56
C TRP A 63 -4.56 9.09 12.43
N PHE A 64 -5.68 9.51 11.84
CA PHE A 64 -6.87 9.91 12.59
C PHE A 64 -7.37 8.77 13.49
N MET A 65 -7.46 7.55 12.95
CA MET A 65 -7.87 6.38 13.72
C MET A 65 -6.90 6.07 14.87
N ALA A 66 -5.59 6.25 14.65
CA ALA A 66 -4.57 6.06 15.67
C ALA A 66 -4.72 7.06 16.83
N GLU A 67 -5.13 8.30 16.57
CA GLU A 67 -5.43 9.28 17.63
C GLU A 67 -6.59 8.83 18.52
N HIS A 68 -7.48 7.99 17.99
CA HIS A 68 -8.64 7.44 18.67
C HIS A 68 -8.39 6.02 19.22
N GLY A 69 -7.13 5.60 19.29
CA GLY A 69 -6.73 4.32 19.92
C GLY A 69 -6.87 3.09 19.02
N PHE A 70 -7.11 3.26 17.72
CA PHE A 70 -7.21 2.13 16.79
C PHE A 70 -5.85 1.79 16.17
N THR A 71 -5.68 0.51 15.86
CA THR A 71 -4.52 -0.01 15.13
C THR A 71 -4.96 -0.92 13.99
N LEU A 72 -4.21 -0.91 12.89
CA LEU A 72 -4.37 -1.91 11.84
C LEU A 72 -3.63 -3.19 12.27
N GLN A 73 -4.36 -4.30 12.35
CA GLN A 73 -3.83 -5.59 12.80
C GLN A 73 -4.26 -6.71 11.86
N ARG A 74 -3.43 -7.75 11.75
CA ARG A 74 -3.80 -8.97 11.03
C ARG A 74 -4.98 -9.65 11.72
N SER A 75 -5.89 -10.21 10.92
CA SER A 75 -7.04 -10.94 11.46
C SER A 75 -6.60 -12.15 12.28
N ARG A 76 -7.37 -12.46 13.34
CA ARG A 76 -7.21 -13.67 14.17
C ARG A 76 -8.12 -14.81 13.71
N ALA A 77 -8.98 -14.57 12.72
CA ALA A 77 -9.87 -15.59 12.19
C ALA A 77 -9.07 -16.71 11.51
N ARG A 78 -9.57 -17.95 11.60
CA ARG A 78 -8.95 -19.10 10.92
C ARG A 78 -9.53 -19.25 9.53
N GLN A 79 -8.94 -18.55 8.57
CA GLN A 79 -9.34 -18.58 7.17
C GLN A 79 -8.10 -18.79 6.28
N ASN A 80 -8.34 -19.23 5.06
CA ASN A 80 -7.29 -19.38 4.05
C ASN A 80 -7.01 -18.03 3.38
N PHE A 81 -6.35 -17.13 4.12
CA PHE A 81 -5.94 -15.84 3.58
C PHE A 81 -4.84 -16.01 2.52
N SER A 82 -4.93 -15.25 1.43
CA SER A 82 -3.87 -15.16 0.44
C SER A 82 -2.56 -14.64 1.05
N ASP A 83 -1.43 -15.12 0.53
CA ASP A 83 -0.11 -14.64 0.92
C ASP A 83 0.18 -13.29 0.26
N LEU A 84 0.27 -12.25 1.09
CA LEU A 84 0.51 -10.88 0.63
C LEU A 84 1.92 -10.71 0.05
N ASP A 85 2.94 -11.29 0.69
CA ASP A 85 4.34 -11.11 0.27
C ASP A 85 4.57 -11.80 -1.07
N ALA A 86 3.99 -13.00 -1.24
CA ALA A 86 4.03 -13.72 -2.52
C ALA A 86 3.33 -12.92 -3.63
N LEU A 87 2.16 -12.35 -3.36
CA LEU A 87 1.42 -11.53 -4.32
C LEU A 87 2.22 -10.29 -4.73
N LEU A 88 2.77 -9.54 -3.76
CA LEU A 88 3.54 -8.33 -4.03
C LEU A 88 4.84 -8.65 -4.79
N ALA A 89 5.51 -9.76 -4.49
CA ALA A 89 6.68 -10.22 -5.21
C ALA A 89 6.35 -10.52 -6.69
N GLU A 90 5.22 -11.18 -6.95
CA GLU A 90 4.76 -11.50 -8.30
C GLU A 90 4.41 -10.25 -9.10
N LEU A 91 3.65 -9.32 -8.53
CA LEU A 91 3.33 -8.04 -9.17
C LEU A 91 4.60 -7.24 -9.48
N ASN A 92 5.57 -7.25 -8.56
CA ASN A 92 6.88 -6.65 -8.79
C ASN A 92 7.65 -7.31 -9.94
N ARG A 93 7.57 -8.64 -10.09
CA ARG A 93 8.17 -9.36 -11.21
C ARG A 93 7.54 -8.93 -12.53
N LEU A 94 6.21 -8.93 -12.61
CA LEU A 94 5.45 -8.53 -13.80
C LEU A 94 5.77 -7.09 -14.23
N ARG A 95 5.86 -6.15 -13.27
CA ARG A 95 6.28 -4.76 -13.55
C ARG A 95 7.66 -4.67 -14.19
N ARG A 96 8.63 -5.45 -13.68
CA ARG A 96 10.00 -5.46 -14.22
C ARG A 96 10.04 -6.01 -15.63
N GLU A 97 9.31 -7.09 -15.88
CA GLU A 97 9.24 -7.72 -17.21
C GLU A 97 8.62 -6.79 -18.25
N ALA A 98 7.48 -6.16 -17.92
CA ALA A 98 6.84 -5.19 -18.80
C ALA A 98 7.78 -4.01 -19.14
N PHE A 99 8.54 -3.52 -18.15
CA PHE A 99 9.52 -2.47 -18.36
C PHE A 99 10.67 -2.91 -19.29
N THR A 100 11.25 -4.09 -19.06
CA THR A 100 12.30 -4.65 -19.91
C THR A 100 11.82 -4.83 -21.35
N SER A 101 10.62 -5.39 -21.53
CA SER A 101 10.02 -5.56 -22.86
C SER A 101 9.80 -4.24 -23.58
N ALA A 102 9.27 -3.21 -22.89
CA ALA A 102 9.09 -1.89 -23.47
C ALA A 102 10.41 -1.22 -23.87
N MET A 103 11.46 -1.40 -23.06
CA MET A 103 12.80 -0.88 -23.35
C MET A 103 13.43 -1.56 -24.58
N LEU A 104 13.32 -2.88 -24.69
CA LEU A 104 13.81 -3.64 -25.86
C LEU A 104 13.08 -3.23 -27.14
N ALA A 105 11.75 -3.06 -27.08
CA ALA A 105 10.96 -2.60 -28.21
C ALA A 105 11.39 -1.19 -28.68
N HIS A 106 11.69 -0.28 -27.74
CA HIS A 106 12.19 1.06 -28.09
C HIS A 106 13.56 1.03 -28.77
N ILE A 107 14.43 0.09 -28.38
CA ILE A 107 15.77 -0.08 -29.00
C ILE A 107 15.64 -0.64 -30.43
N GLN A 108 14.73 -1.58 -30.66
CA GLN A 108 14.53 -2.20 -31.98
C GLN A 108 13.79 -1.31 -32.99
N ALA A 109 13.06 -0.30 -32.51
CA ALA A 109 12.36 0.68 -33.34
C ALA A 109 13.24 1.87 -33.79
N LYS A 110 14.52 1.89 -33.40
CA LYS A 110 15.54 2.85 -33.83
C LYS A 110 16.52 2.18 -34.78
#